data_AF-K0K485-F1
#
_entry.id   AF-K0K485-F1
#
_cell.length_a   1.000
_cell.length_b   1.000
_cell.length_c   1.000
_cell.angle_alpha   90.00
_cell.angle_beta   90.00
_cell.angle_gamma   90.00
#
_symmetry.space_group_name_H-M   'P 1'
#
loop_
_entity.id
_entity.type
_entity.pdbx_description
1 polymer ?
#
loop_
_entity_poly.entity_id
_entity_poly.type
_entity_poly.pdbx_seq_one_letter_code
_entity_poly.pdbx_strand_id
1 'polypeptide(L)'
;MSSVDPKRIIEDRAVNRVTALMQEHSHIVQKIDGHNDFGEDLYVRFVEGGRTTGDTIAVQVKGGVSYRAGGGYRVKVGRHGSSWLKSNVPVVCVVHDPGTDQLYWANASQQLRRARADGEVLRSIAISRTDVLSEASMPLFVGRMREYVAERGQLRLALSELSGQVFDTTDYISFWMNKYGEEMVYHQRRGDHSASLLHHDWDWRPIEITPEALTRGDRYAALGLTTLAELADFLGNAERGHLAEQLPEVGLRSFVDTPPVVGDTFIVNQGELAWLRACADASRSWRSAPALPDV
;
A
#
# COMPACT_ATOMS: atom_id res chain seq x y z
N MET A 1 -10.85 24.20 38.71
CA MET A 1 -11.74 23.12 38.23
C MET A 1 -11.22 22.67 36.88
N SER A 2 -10.85 21.41 36.72
CA SER A 2 -10.45 20.82 35.44
C SER A 2 -11.70 20.66 34.56
N SER A 3 -11.71 21.29 33.39
CA SER A 3 -12.79 21.15 32.41
C SER A 3 -12.58 19.89 31.60
N VAL A 4 -13.62 19.05 31.49
CA VAL A 4 -13.63 17.90 30.56
C VAL A 4 -14.00 18.42 29.17
N ASP A 5 -13.26 18.03 28.13
CA ASP A 5 -13.58 18.38 26.75
C ASP A 5 -14.80 17.57 26.27
N PRO A 6 -15.94 18.20 25.94
CA PRO A 6 -17.13 17.51 25.45
C PRO A 6 -16.88 16.67 24.19
N LYS A 7 -15.92 17.05 23.35
CA LYS A 7 -15.56 16.31 22.15
C LYS A 7 -14.93 14.96 22.51
N ARG A 8 -14.08 14.95 23.53
CA ARG A 8 -13.44 13.74 24.04
C ARG A 8 -14.45 12.74 24.58
N ILE A 9 -15.50 13.22 25.27
CA ILE A 9 -16.60 12.36 25.75
C ILE A 9 -17.31 11.66 24.57
N ILE A 10 -17.55 12.39 23.48
CA ILE A 10 -18.21 11.84 22.29
C ILE A 10 -17.32 10.79 21.60
N GLU A 11 -16.02 11.08 21.49
CA GLU A 11 -15.03 10.15 20.91
C GLU A 11 -14.90 8.87 21.76
N ASP A 12 -14.77 9.02 23.08
CA ASP A 12 -14.71 7.88 24.01
C ASP A 12 -15.98 7.03 23.96
N ARG A 13 -17.16 7.67 23.87
CA ARG A 13 -18.44 6.96 23.71
C ARG A 13 -18.49 6.16 22.41
N ALA A 14 -18.02 6.74 21.30
CA ALA A 14 -17.95 6.05 20.03
C ALA A 14 -17.02 4.83 20.09
N VAL A 15 -15.81 5.00 20.63
CA VAL A 15 -14.84 3.91 20.81
C VAL A 15 -15.40 2.79 21.68
N ASN A 16 -16.06 3.15 22.79
CA ASN A 16 -16.70 2.17 23.67
C ASN A 16 -17.85 1.43 22.98
N ARG A 17 -18.64 2.12 22.14
CA ARG A 17 -19.73 1.47 21.39
C ARG A 17 -19.22 0.44 20.39
N VAL A 18 -18.14 0.77 19.66
CA VAL A 18 -17.48 -0.18 18.73
C VAL A 18 -16.87 -1.34 19.52
N THR A 19 -16.22 -1.05 20.63
CA THR A 19 -15.60 -2.08 21.50
C THR A 19 -16.65 -3.07 22.01
N ALA A 20 -17.75 -2.56 22.56
CA ALA A 20 -18.84 -3.39 23.08
C ALA A 20 -19.43 -4.29 21.99
N LEU A 21 -19.75 -3.72 20.83
CA LEU A 21 -20.30 -4.49 19.71
C LEU A 21 -19.35 -5.61 19.27
N MET A 22 -18.04 -5.34 19.12
CA MET A 22 -17.09 -6.39 18.73
C MET A 22 -16.98 -7.50 19.79
N GLN A 23 -16.94 -7.13 21.07
CA GLN A 23 -16.82 -8.08 22.18
C GLN A 23 -18.09 -8.92 22.39
N GLU A 24 -19.28 -8.32 22.24
CA GLU A 24 -20.58 -9.01 22.24
C GLU A 24 -20.62 -10.13 21.18
N HIS A 25 -19.91 -9.93 20.07
CA HIS A 25 -19.73 -10.91 19.00
C HIS A 25 -18.42 -11.73 19.13
N SER A 26 -17.87 -11.83 20.33
CA SER A 26 -16.71 -12.67 20.69
C SER A 26 -15.40 -12.30 19.98
N HIS A 27 -15.29 -11.12 19.37
CA HIS A 27 -14.03 -10.64 18.81
C HIS A 27 -13.15 -9.98 19.87
N ILE A 28 -11.83 -10.09 19.69
CA ILE A 28 -10.86 -9.55 20.64
C ILE A 28 -10.53 -8.12 20.22
N VAL A 29 -10.70 -7.17 21.13
CA VAL A 29 -10.43 -5.74 20.91
C VAL A 29 -9.26 -5.30 21.78
N GLN A 30 -8.26 -4.68 21.17
CA GLN A 30 -7.17 -3.98 21.85
C GLN A 30 -7.30 -2.49 21.55
N LYS A 31 -7.46 -1.66 22.58
CA LYS A 31 -7.45 -0.21 22.45
C LYS A 31 -6.02 0.30 22.27
N ILE A 32 -5.83 1.29 21.42
CA ILE A 32 -4.52 1.94 21.22
C ILE A 32 -4.46 3.16 22.13
N ASP A 33 -3.39 3.26 22.92
CA ASP A 33 -3.15 4.44 23.74
C ASP A 33 -2.81 5.64 22.86
N GLY A 34 -3.62 6.70 22.96
CA GLY A 34 -3.54 7.91 22.12
C GLY A 34 -2.26 8.75 22.26
N HIS A 35 -1.24 8.24 22.94
CA HIS A 35 0.09 8.85 23.00
C HIS A 35 0.87 8.69 21.68
N ASN A 36 0.48 7.71 20.84
CA ASN A 36 1.00 7.49 19.48
C ASN A 36 -0.14 7.70 18.45
N ASP A 37 -0.39 8.96 18.10
CA ASP A 37 -1.46 9.32 17.14
C ASP A 37 -1.06 9.02 15.69
N PHE A 38 -1.18 7.74 15.31
CA PHE A 38 -1.12 7.29 13.92
C PHE A 38 -2.51 7.27 13.25
N GLY A 39 -3.57 7.70 13.97
CA GLY A 39 -4.94 7.75 13.47
C GLY A 39 -5.69 6.42 13.51
N GLU A 40 -5.32 5.53 14.43
CA GLU A 40 -5.99 4.23 14.65
C GLU A 40 -6.33 4.16 16.14
N ASP A 41 -7.56 3.78 16.50
CA ASP A 41 -8.01 3.77 17.90
C ASP A 41 -8.09 2.34 18.46
N LEU A 42 -8.31 1.34 17.60
CA LEU A 42 -8.47 -0.06 17.98
C LEU A 42 -7.72 -0.99 17.03
N TYR A 43 -7.24 -2.11 17.58
CA TYR A 43 -7.05 -3.34 16.83
C TYR A 43 -8.16 -4.33 17.16
N VAL A 44 -8.71 -4.98 16.15
CA VAL A 44 -9.73 -6.04 16.29
C VAL A 44 -9.22 -7.31 15.64
N ARG A 45 -9.14 -8.39 16.42
CA ARG A 45 -8.82 -9.72 15.95
C ARG A 45 -10.09 -10.56 15.86
N PHE A 46 -10.36 -11.10 14.68
CA PHE A 46 -11.56 -11.89 14.45
C PHE A 46 -11.45 -13.28 15.06
N VAL A 47 -12.57 -13.77 15.56
CA VAL A 47 -12.73 -15.05 16.26
C VAL A 47 -13.88 -15.81 15.62
N GLU A 48 -13.68 -17.10 15.39
CA GLU A 48 -14.66 -18.01 14.82
C GLU A 48 -14.58 -19.35 15.57
N GLY A 49 -15.72 -19.92 15.98
CA GLY A 49 -15.74 -21.18 16.73
C GLY A 49 -14.94 -21.15 18.04
N GLY A 50 -14.83 -19.98 18.68
CA GLY A 50 -14.05 -19.79 19.92
C GLY A 50 -12.54 -19.75 19.73
N ARG A 51 -12.04 -19.71 18.49
CA ARG A 51 -10.61 -19.59 18.16
C ARG A 51 -10.34 -18.34 17.33
N THR A 52 -9.18 -17.73 17.52
CA THR A 52 -8.75 -16.62 16.66
C THR A 52 -8.54 -17.12 15.24
N THR A 53 -9.04 -16.35 14.27
CA THR A 53 -8.89 -16.67 12.83
C THR A 53 -7.49 -16.34 12.29
N GLY A 54 -6.71 -15.53 13.02
CA GLY A 54 -5.47 -14.93 12.53
C GLY A 54 -5.69 -13.57 11.86
N ASP A 55 -6.91 -13.30 11.39
CA ASP A 55 -7.27 -12.05 10.72
C ASP A 55 -7.39 -10.90 11.72
N THR A 56 -6.70 -9.79 11.43
CA THR A 56 -6.70 -8.58 12.26
C THR A 56 -6.95 -7.35 11.40
N ILE A 57 -7.74 -6.41 11.94
CA ILE A 57 -7.96 -5.08 11.35
C ILE A 57 -7.63 -3.99 12.37
N ALA A 58 -7.29 -2.82 11.86
CA ALA A 58 -7.19 -1.59 12.63
C ALA A 58 -8.47 -0.78 12.39
N VAL A 59 -8.93 -0.06 13.41
CA VAL A 59 -10.17 0.73 13.33
C VAL A 59 -9.88 2.16 13.76
N GLN A 60 -10.16 3.10 12.87
CA GLN A 60 -10.31 4.52 13.22
C GLN A 60 -11.79 4.78 13.50
N VAL A 61 -12.09 5.15 14.73
CA VAL A 61 -13.41 5.51 15.22
C VAL A 61 -13.56 7.02 15.25
N LYS A 62 -14.70 7.51 14.77
CA LYS A 62 -15.11 8.91 14.85
C LYS A 62 -16.52 9.00 15.44
N GLY A 63 -16.75 9.94 16.34
CA GLY A 63 -18.07 10.14 16.95
C GLY A 63 -18.59 11.54 16.72
N GLY A 64 -19.86 11.68 16.33
CA GLY A 64 -20.55 12.97 16.32
C GLY A 64 -21.25 13.32 15.01
N VAL A 65 -22.18 14.27 15.10
CA VAL A 65 -22.99 14.74 13.96
C VAL A 65 -22.17 15.46 12.88
N SER A 66 -20.98 15.95 13.22
CA SER A 66 -20.09 16.67 12.30
C SER A 66 -19.52 15.80 11.17
N TYR A 67 -19.62 14.47 11.29
CA TYR A 67 -19.18 13.53 10.25
C TYR A 67 -20.27 13.23 9.21
N ARG A 68 -21.52 13.69 9.42
CA ARG A 68 -22.60 13.51 8.44
C ARG A 68 -22.28 14.24 7.14
N ALA A 69 -22.58 13.60 6.03
CA ALA A 69 -22.44 14.14 4.68
C ALA A 69 -23.67 13.81 3.82
N GLY A 70 -23.75 14.40 2.63
CA GLY A 70 -24.76 14.03 1.64
C GLY A 70 -24.69 12.53 1.33
N GLY A 71 -25.77 11.80 1.57
CA GLY A 71 -25.86 10.36 1.32
C GLY A 71 -25.14 9.44 2.31
N GLY A 72 -24.55 9.96 3.40
CA GLY A 72 -23.64 9.14 4.23
C GLY A 72 -22.91 9.89 5.32
N TYR A 73 -21.69 9.45 5.55
CA TYR A 73 -20.70 10.06 6.43
C TYR A 73 -19.38 10.20 5.69
N ARG A 74 -18.52 11.11 6.15
CA ARG A 74 -17.16 11.27 5.62
C ARG A 74 -16.15 11.41 6.74
N VAL A 75 -15.06 10.65 6.64
CA VAL A 75 -13.89 10.78 7.52
C VAL A 75 -12.76 11.38 6.71
N LYS A 76 -12.21 12.52 7.16
CA LYS A 76 -11.07 13.16 6.49
C LYS A 76 -9.84 12.25 6.59
N VAL A 77 -9.16 12.05 5.46
CA VAL A 77 -7.93 11.25 5.39
C VAL A 77 -6.77 11.97 6.09
N GLY A 78 -6.62 13.27 5.84
CA GLY A 78 -5.61 14.10 6.48
C GLY A 78 -4.19 13.55 6.36
N ARG A 79 -3.40 13.66 7.43
CA ARG A 79 -2.02 13.15 7.51
C ARG A 79 -1.92 11.62 7.56
N HIS A 80 -3.02 10.93 7.84
CA HIS A 80 -3.03 9.49 8.13
C HIS A 80 -3.17 8.63 6.87
N GLY A 81 -3.55 9.22 5.73
CA GLY A 81 -3.79 8.48 4.49
C GLY A 81 -2.64 7.61 4.03
N SER A 82 -1.41 8.12 4.13
CA SER A 82 -0.21 7.34 3.81
C SER A 82 -0.03 6.14 4.75
N SER A 83 -0.36 6.28 6.04
CA SER A 83 -0.31 5.19 7.01
C SER A 83 -1.37 4.14 6.68
N TRP A 84 -2.63 4.56 6.51
CA TRP A 84 -3.76 3.66 6.24
C TRP A 84 -3.66 2.91 4.91
N LEU A 85 -3.07 3.56 3.90
CA LEU A 85 -2.84 2.97 2.58
C LEU A 85 -1.76 1.87 2.65
N LYS A 86 -0.70 2.11 3.43
CA LYS A 86 0.50 1.27 3.45
C LYS A 86 0.49 0.23 4.56
N SER A 87 -0.34 0.40 5.59
CA SER A 87 -0.44 -0.55 6.69
C SER A 87 -0.78 -1.95 6.20
N ASN A 88 -0.08 -2.93 6.78
CA ASN A 88 -0.36 -4.34 6.53
C ASN A 88 -1.68 -4.77 7.12
N VAL A 89 -2.05 -4.18 8.25
CA VAL A 89 -3.33 -4.38 8.89
C VAL A 89 -4.32 -3.44 8.18
N PRO A 90 -5.38 -3.96 7.52
CA PRO A 90 -6.37 -3.10 6.90
C PRO A 90 -7.00 -2.14 7.92
N VAL A 91 -7.13 -0.88 7.52
CA VAL A 91 -7.78 0.16 8.32
C VAL A 91 -9.23 0.30 7.89
N VAL A 92 -10.13 0.20 8.86
CA VAL A 92 -11.56 0.45 8.73
C VAL A 92 -11.89 1.78 9.42
N CYS A 93 -12.63 2.65 8.75
CA CYS A 93 -13.22 3.81 9.41
C CYS A 93 -14.61 3.44 9.93
N VAL A 94 -14.89 3.76 11.19
CA VAL A 94 -16.22 3.63 11.80
C VAL A 94 -16.68 4.98 12.33
N VAL A 95 -17.92 5.36 12.01
CA VAL A 95 -18.58 6.56 12.53
C VAL A 95 -19.72 6.16 13.45
N HIS A 96 -19.71 6.65 14.69
CA HIS A 96 -20.88 6.63 15.58
C HIS A 96 -21.69 7.90 15.41
N ASP A 97 -22.94 7.75 14.96
CA ASP A 97 -23.89 8.83 14.87
C ASP A 97 -24.71 8.91 16.18
N PRO A 98 -24.49 9.94 17.03
CA PRO A 98 -25.19 10.03 18.31
C PRO A 98 -26.69 10.37 18.18
N GLY A 99 -27.14 10.83 17.01
CA GLY A 99 -28.55 11.14 16.77
C GLY A 99 -29.40 9.89 16.48
N THR A 100 -28.79 8.85 15.91
CA THR A 100 -29.46 7.56 15.66
C THR A 100 -28.94 6.44 16.57
N ASP A 101 -27.88 6.71 17.34
CA ASP A 101 -27.09 5.75 18.11
C ASP A 101 -26.62 4.54 17.28
N GLN A 102 -26.30 4.77 16.00
CA GLN A 102 -25.86 3.73 15.06
C GLN A 102 -24.39 3.90 14.70
N LEU A 103 -23.76 2.78 14.34
CA LEU A 103 -22.41 2.75 13.79
C LEU A 103 -22.49 2.52 12.27
N TYR A 104 -21.61 3.20 11.53
CA TYR A 104 -21.48 3.05 10.08
C TYR A 104 -20.01 2.86 9.73
N TRP A 105 -19.70 2.06 8.71
CA TRP A 105 -18.31 1.67 8.46
C TRP A 105 -17.93 1.69 6.97
N ALA A 106 -16.63 1.85 6.71
CA ALA A 106 -16.06 1.60 5.38
C ALA A 106 -14.62 1.09 5.49
N ASN A 107 -14.22 0.24 4.55
CA ASN A 107 -12.83 -0.18 4.38
C ASN A 107 -12.00 0.96 3.78
N ALA A 108 -11.36 1.75 4.64
CA ALA A 108 -10.56 2.91 4.26
C ALA A 108 -9.35 2.51 3.42
N SER A 109 -8.66 1.43 3.81
CA SER A 109 -7.55 0.86 3.05
C SER A 109 -7.95 0.50 1.62
N GLN A 110 -9.12 -0.10 1.40
CA GLN A 110 -9.61 -0.45 0.07
C GLN A 110 -9.93 0.80 -0.77
N GLN A 111 -10.64 1.79 -0.21
CA GLN A 111 -10.95 3.03 -0.94
C GLN A 111 -9.70 3.80 -1.35
N LEU A 112 -8.72 3.91 -0.45
CA LEU A 112 -7.44 4.58 -0.74
C LEU A 112 -6.66 3.87 -1.84
N ARG A 113 -6.65 2.53 -1.83
CA ARG A 113 -5.95 1.74 -2.86
C ARG A 113 -6.62 1.87 -4.22
N ARG A 114 -7.96 1.81 -4.28
CA ARG A 114 -8.72 2.01 -5.52
C ARG A 114 -8.47 3.39 -6.13
N ALA A 115 -8.66 4.45 -5.33
CA ALA A 115 -8.39 5.81 -5.78
C ALA A 115 -6.96 5.96 -6.30
N ARG A 116 -5.96 5.39 -5.59
CA ARG A 116 -4.58 5.43 -6.05
C ARG A 116 -4.33 4.67 -7.35
N ALA A 117 -4.94 3.51 -7.53
CA ALA A 117 -4.86 2.75 -8.78
C ALA A 117 -5.41 3.56 -9.97
N ASP A 118 -6.42 4.38 -9.71
CA ASP A 118 -7.02 5.31 -10.68
C ASP A 118 -6.23 6.62 -10.83
N GLY A 119 -5.07 6.76 -10.15
CA GLY A 119 -4.25 7.97 -10.17
C GLY A 119 -4.80 9.13 -9.32
N GLU A 120 -5.80 8.88 -8.49
CA GLU A 120 -6.48 9.89 -7.67
C GLU A 120 -5.92 9.97 -6.24
N VAL A 121 -6.01 11.16 -5.65
CA VAL A 121 -5.72 11.41 -4.23
C VAL A 121 -7.02 11.62 -3.47
N LEU A 122 -7.43 10.58 -2.73
CA LEU A 122 -8.66 10.63 -1.94
C LEU A 122 -8.50 11.52 -0.69
N ARG A 123 -9.34 12.55 -0.56
CA ARG A 123 -9.31 13.50 0.57
C ARG A 123 -10.14 13.06 1.78
N SER A 124 -11.09 12.16 1.58
CA SER A 124 -11.98 11.64 2.62
C SER A 124 -12.44 10.23 2.29
N ILE A 125 -12.54 9.37 3.29
CA ILE A 125 -13.22 8.08 3.19
C ILE A 125 -14.73 8.34 3.20
N ALA A 126 -15.43 7.84 2.19
CA ALA A 126 -16.89 7.92 2.11
C ALA A 126 -17.51 6.69 2.78
N ILE A 127 -18.50 6.89 3.64
CA ILE A 127 -19.21 5.82 4.34
C ILE A 127 -20.69 5.92 3.97
N SER A 128 -21.26 4.86 3.40
CA SER A 128 -22.67 4.85 3.00
C SER A 128 -23.59 4.80 4.23
N ARG A 129 -24.79 5.40 4.14
CA ARG A 129 -25.85 5.19 5.16
C ARG A 129 -26.37 3.75 5.20
N THR A 130 -26.10 2.96 4.17
CA THR A 130 -26.49 1.54 4.13
C THR A 130 -25.46 0.62 4.78
N ASP A 131 -24.21 1.08 4.96
CA ASP A 131 -23.13 0.29 5.55
C ASP A 131 -23.17 0.41 7.08
N VAL A 132 -24.29 -0.02 7.66
CA VAL A 132 -24.51 -0.06 9.11
C VAL A 132 -23.67 -1.19 9.72
N LEU A 133 -22.98 -0.90 10.83
CA LEU A 133 -22.30 -1.90 11.65
C LEU A 133 -23.17 -2.18 12.89
N SER A 134 -23.82 -3.33 12.90
CA SER A 134 -24.75 -3.74 13.96
C SER A 134 -24.66 -5.25 14.18
N GLU A 135 -25.42 -5.76 15.15
CA GLU A 135 -25.56 -7.19 15.39
C GLU A 135 -25.96 -7.96 14.13
N ALA A 136 -26.94 -7.44 13.39
CA ALA A 136 -27.45 -8.08 12.18
C ALA A 136 -26.44 -8.08 11.02
N SER A 137 -25.58 -7.06 10.93
CA SER A 137 -24.59 -6.96 9.83
C SER A 137 -23.19 -7.48 10.22
N MET A 138 -22.96 -7.86 11.47
CA MET A 138 -21.66 -8.34 11.95
C MET A 138 -21.11 -9.51 11.12
N PRO A 139 -21.88 -10.57 10.80
CA PRO A 139 -21.35 -11.68 10.00
C PRO A 139 -20.88 -11.23 8.61
N LEU A 140 -21.64 -10.32 7.97
CA LEU A 140 -21.28 -9.78 6.66
C LEU A 140 -20.03 -8.89 6.74
N PHE A 141 -19.94 -8.04 7.76
CA PHE A 141 -18.76 -7.20 8.01
C PHE A 141 -17.50 -8.05 8.18
N VAL A 142 -17.56 -9.06 9.05
CA VAL A 142 -16.45 -9.99 9.32
C VAL A 142 -16.08 -10.73 8.04
N GLY A 143 -17.07 -11.29 7.33
CA GLY A 143 -16.84 -11.99 6.06
C GLY A 143 -16.10 -11.13 5.04
N ARG A 144 -16.58 -9.90 4.79
CA ARG A 144 -15.94 -8.95 3.85
C ARG A 144 -14.52 -8.56 4.26
N MET A 145 -14.28 -8.34 5.55
CA MET A 145 -12.95 -7.95 6.02
C MET A 145 -11.97 -9.12 6.00
N ARG A 146 -12.43 -10.33 6.34
CA ARG A 146 -11.61 -11.54 6.25
C ARG A 146 -11.29 -11.91 4.81
N GLU A 147 -12.26 -11.80 3.88
CA GLU A 147 -12.01 -11.94 2.44
C GLU A 147 -10.95 -10.93 1.97
N TYR A 148 -11.07 -9.66 2.36
CA TYR A 148 -10.07 -8.65 2.03
C TYR A 148 -8.66 -8.93 2.59
N VAL A 149 -8.57 -9.47 3.81
CA VAL A 149 -7.30 -9.90 4.42
C VAL A 149 -6.76 -11.15 3.72
N ALA A 150 -7.63 -12.10 3.36
CA ALA A 150 -7.26 -13.32 2.67
C ALA A 150 -6.76 -13.04 1.25
N GLU A 151 -7.42 -12.21 0.45
CA GLU A 151 -6.95 -11.78 -0.87
C GLU A 151 -5.54 -11.17 -0.79
N ARG A 152 -5.32 -10.31 0.22
CA ARG A 152 -4.01 -9.71 0.53
C ARG A 152 -2.95 -10.75 0.90
N GLY A 153 -3.33 -11.83 1.57
CA GLY A 153 -2.45 -12.93 1.99
C GLY A 153 -2.19 -13.95 0.88
N GLN A 154 -3.22 -14.35 0.14
CA GLN A 154 -3.16 -15.24 -1.01
C GLN A 154 -2.27 -14.68 -2.11
N LEU A 155 -2.31 -13.37 -2.36
CA LEU A 155 -1.34 -12.75 -3.27
C LEU A 155 0.09 -12.99 -2.78
N ARG A 156 0.40 -12.83 -1.49
CA ARG A 156 1.76 -13.08 -0.97
C ARG A 156 2.15 -14.56 -1.01
N LEU A 157 1.23 -15.48 -0.72
CA LEU A 157 1.48 -16.91 -0.81
C LEU A 157 1.68 -17.36 -2.26
N ALA A 158 0.79 -16.95 -3.17
CA ALA A 158 0.90 -17.24 -4.59
C ALA A 158 2.21 -16.69 -5.15
N LEU A 159 2.60 -15.45 -4.81
CA LEU A 159 3.87 -14.89 -5.23
C LEU A 159 5.07 -15.60 -4.59
N SER A 160 4.96 -16.05 -3.34
CA SER A 160 5.99 -16.86 -2.69
C SER A 160 6.18 -18.20 -3.41
N GLU A 161 5.09 -18.88 -3.77
CA GLU A 161 5.10 -20.13 -4.52
C GLU A 161 5.67 -19.93 -5.94
N LEU A 162 5.24 -18.87 -6.62
CA LEU A 162 5.69 -18.54 -7.99
C LEU A 162 7.18 -18.19 -8.03
N SER A 163 7.64 -17.37 -7.09
CA SER A 163 9.02 -16.85 -7.09
C SER A 163 10.02 -17.66 -6.28
N GLY A 164 9.55 -18.62 -5.47
CA GLY A 164 10.37 -19.32 -4.48
C GLY A 164 10.90 -18.44 -3.35
N GLN A 165 10.49 -17.16 -3.28
CA GLN A 165 10.85 -16.23 -2.21
C GLN A 165 9.86 -16.30 -1.05
N VAL A 166 10.30 -15.96 0.15
CA VAL A 166 9.40 -15.84 1.31
C VAL A 166 9.07 -14.38 1.53
N PHE A 167 7.78 -14.08 1.52
CA PHE A 167 7.25 -12.74 1.76
C PHE A 167 6.51 -12.66 3.09
N ASP A 168 6.85 -11.66 3.90
CA ASP A 168 6.24 -11.39 5.19
C ASP A 168 5.57 -10.00 5.27
N THR A 169 5.14 -9.61 6.45
CA THR A 169 4.44 -8.33 6.65
C THR A 169 5.36 -7.12 6.52
N THR A 170 6.66 -7.26 6.72
CA THR A 170 7.64 -6.19 6.51
C THR A 170 7.91 -5.91 5.03
N ASP A 171 7.27 -6.65 4.12
CA ASP A 171 7.45 -6.51 2.68
C ASP A 171 6.31 -5.74 2.01
N TYR A 172 6.68 -4.66 1.31
CA TYR A 172 5.86 -4.07 0.27
C TYR A 172 6.03 -4.89 -1.01
N ILE A 173 4.94 -5.38 -1.56
CA ILE A 173 4.95 -6.25 -2.74
C ILE A 173 3.94 -5.73 -3.76
N SER A 174 4.36 -5.66 -5.02
CA SER A 174 3.50 -5.40 -6.16
C SER A 174 3.73 -6.47 -7.22
N PHE A 175 2.67 -6.92 -7.87
CA PHE A 175 2.71 -7.87 -8.97
C PHE A 175 2.20 -7.21 -10.25
N TRP A 176 2.81 -7.54 -11.37
CA TRP A 176 2.36 -7.10 -12.68
C TRP A 176 2.74 -8.12 -13.75
N MET A 177 1.90 -8.23 -14.77
CA MET A 177 2.16 -9.02 -15.96
C MET A 177 2.37 -8.05 -17.12
N ASN A 178 3.52 -8.12 -17.78
CA ASN A 178 3.84 -7.20 -18.87
C ASN A 178 3.08 -7.55 -20.16
N LYS A 179 3.30 -6.75 -21.21
CA LYS A 179 2.62 -6.94 -22.51
C LYS A 179 3.02 -8.23 -23.26
N TYR A 180 4.09 -8.90 -22.83
CA TYR A 180 4.56 -10.18 -23.38
C TYR A 180 4.03 -11.38 -22.57
N GLY A 181 3.27 -11.13 -21.51
CA GLY A 181 2.75 -12.17 -20.61
C GLY A 181 3.75 -12.59 -19.55
N GLU A 182 4.86 -11.88 -19.38
CA GLU A 182 5.89 -12.17 -18.39
C GLU A 182 5.46 -11.59 -17.04
N GLU A 183 5.59 -12.40 -16.01
CA GLU A 183 5.18 -12.07 -14.65
C GLU A 183 6.34 -11.41 -13.88
N MET A 184 6.00 -10.36 -13.13
CA MET A 184 6.95 -9.50 -12.43
C MET A 184 6.49 -9.21 -11.02
N VAL A 185 7.42 -9.23 -10.07
CA VAL A 185 7.18 -8.91 -8.67
C VAL A 185 8.17 -7.86 -8.19
N TYR A 186 7.67 -6.70 -7.81
CA TYR A 186 8.43 -5.69 -7.10
C TYR A 186 8.34 -5.97 -5.61
N HIS A 187 9.49 -6.04 -4.95
CA HIS A 187 9.64 -6.34 -3.54
C HIS A 187 10.49 -5.26 -2.87
N GLN A 188 9.96 -4.60 -1.84
CA GLN A 188 10.70 -3.67 -1.00
C GLN A 188 10.48 -4.05 0.46
N ARG A 189 11.53 -4.55 1.12
CA ARG A 189 11.51 -4.75 2.56
C ARG A 189 11.60 -3.40 3.28
N ARG A 190 10.99 -3.33 4.46
CA ARG A 190 10.97 -2.14 5.30
C ARG A 190 12.38 -1.81 5.80
N GLY A 191 12.83 -0.58 5.57
CA GLY A 191 14.15 -0.10 5.98
C GLY A 191 15.28 -0.36 4.97
N ASP A 192 15.07 -1.22 3.98
CA ASP A 192 16.08 -1.49 2.96
C ASP A 192 16.24 -0.31 2.00
N HIS A 193 17.50 0.03 1.69
CA HIS A 193 17.84 1.17 0.82
C HIS A 193 17.55 0.94 -0.66
N SER A 194 17.37 -0.31 -1.08
CA SER A 194 17.04 -0.73 -2.43
C SER A 194 15.84 -1.68 -2.42
N ALA A 195 15.21 -1.86 -3.58
CA ALA A 195 14.17 -2.84 -3.79
C ALA A 195 14.71 -3.98 -4.65
N SER A 196 13.98 -5.08 -4.72
CA SER A 196 14.26 -6.20 -5.60
C SER A 196 13.14 -6.35 -6.61
N LEU A 197 13.50 -6.66 -7.85
CA LEU A 197 12.59 -7.16 -8.87
C LEU A 197 12.81 -8.67 -9.02
N LEU A 198 11.72 -9.41 -9.07
CA LEU A 198 11.70 -10.81 -9.47
C LEU A 198 10.96 -10.87 -10.80
N HIS A 199 11.54 -11.55 -11.78
CA HIS A 199 11.03 -11.61 -13.14
C HIS A 199 10.98 -13.06 -13.60
N HIS A 200 9.89 -13.44 -14.27
CA HIS A 200 9.69 -14.78 -14.83
C HIS A 200 10.89 -15.24 -15.67
N ASP A 201 11.31 -14.42 -16.63
CA ASP A 201 12.42 -14.75 -17.55
C ASP A 201 13.79 -14.89 -16.87
N TRP A 202 13.91 -14.47 -15.61
CA TRP A 202 15.15 -14.48 -14.85
C TRP A 202 15.12 -15.52 -13.73
N ASP A 203 14.31 -16.57 -13.91
CA ASP A 203 14.13 -17.65 -12.94
C ASP A 203 13.82 -17.12 -11.54
N TRP A 204 13.11 -15.98 -11.46
CA TRP A 204 12.76 -15.31 -10.21
C TRP A 204 13.95 -14.92 -9.32
N ARG A 205 15.16 -14.81 -9.89
CA ARG A 205 16.31 -14.34 -9.14
C ARG A 205 16.11 -12.87 -8.75
N PRO A 206 16.27 -12.50 -7.46
CA PRO A 206 16.13 -11.12 -7.04
C PRO A 206 17.14 -10.24 -7.74
N ILE A 207 16.66 -9.14 -8.29
CA ILE A 207 17.54 -8.17 -8.93
C ILE A 207 17.31 -6.78 -8.38
N GLU A 208 18.40 -6.14 -7.98
CA GLU A 208 18.36 -4.88 -7.26
C GLU A 208 17.87 -3.72 -8.14
N ILE A 209 16.90 -2.97 -7.60
CA ILE A 209 16.33 -1.75 -8.17
C ILE A 209 16.70 -0.58 -7.27
N THR A 210 17.55 0.30 -7.81
CA THR A 210 17.95 1.56 -7.17
C THR A 210 17.28 2.77 -7.84
N PRO A 211 17.11 3.90 -7.13
CA PRO A 211 16.61 5.14 -7.71
C PRO A 211 17.47 5.62 -8.90
N GLU A 212 18.78 5.39 -8.83
CA GLU A 212 19.74 5.70 -9.88
C GLU A 212 19.47 4.85 -11.12
N ALA A 213 19.22 3.55 -10.95
CA ALA A 213 18.88 2.64 -12.06
C ALA A 213 17.59 3.08 -12.78
N LEU A 214 16.55 3.45 -12.03
CA LEU A 214 15.28 3.94 -12.60
C LEU A 214 15.45 5.27 -13.33
N THR A 215 16.25 6.19 -12.78
CA THR A 215 16.53 7.50 -13.39
C THR A 215 17.30 7.34 -14.70
N ARG A 216 18.23 6.37 -14.75
CA ARG A 216 18.99 6.07 -15.95
C ARG A 216 18.10 5.40 -17.00
N GLY A 217 17.20 4.49 -16.60
CA GLY A 217 16.18 3.89 -17.47
C GLY A 217 15.33 4.90 -18.25
N ASP A 218 14.88 5.99 -17.59
CA ASP A 218 14.12 7.06 -18.26
C ASP A 218 14.87 7.67 -19.43
N ARG A 219 16.17 7.87 -19.26
CA ARG A 219 17.02 8.53 -20.27
C ARG A 219 17.11 7.67 -21.53
N TYR A 220 17.18 6.35 -21.39
CA TYR A 220 17.20 5.46 -22.56
C TYR A 220 15.84 5.32 -23.20
N ALA A 221 14.77 5.21 -22.41
CA ALA A 221 13.41 5.18 -22.93
C ALA A 221 13.06 6.46 -23.71
N ALA A 222 13.56 7.63 -23.28
CA ALA A 222 13.40 8.91 -23.99
C ALA A 222 14.16 8.96 -25.33
N LEU A 223 15.24 8.19 -25.46
CA LEU A 223 15.99 8.01 -26.71
C LEU A 223 15.41 6.91 -27.60
N GLY A 224 14.30 6.27 -27.19
CA GLY A 224 13.73 5.11 -27.89
C GLY A 224 14.57 3.84 -27.79
N LEU A 225 15.53 3.81 -26.86
CA LEU A 225 16.43 2.67 -26.64
C LEU A 225 15.83 1.78 -25.55
N THR A 226 15.34 0.62 -25.97
CA THR A 226 14.63 -0.36 -25.14
C THR A 226 15.36 -1.69 -25.02
N THR A 227 16.37 -1.94 -25.85
CA THR A 227 17.18 -3.16 -25.85
C THR A 227 18.70 -2.88 -25.85
N LEU A 228 19.49 -3.86 -25.41
CA LEU A 228 20.96 -3.80 -25.50
C LEU A 228 21.44 -3.75 -26.96
N ALA A 229 20.72 -4.37 -27.88
CA ALA A 229 21.04 -4.32 -29.31
C ALA A 229 20.83 -2.92 -29.89
N GLU A 230 19.72 -2.25 -29.52
CA GLU A 230 19.47 -0.85 -29.88
C GLU A 230 20.51 0.09 -29.27
N LEU A 231 20.91 -0.15 -28.02
CA LEU A 231 21.97 0.62 -27.37
C LEU A 231 23.34 0.40 -28.06
N ALA A 232 23.69 -0.83 -28.38
CA ALA A 232 24.93 -1.16 -29.08
C ALA A 232 24.98 -0.57 -30.49
N ASP A 233 23.86 -0.64 -31.23
CA ASP A 233 23.72 -0.01 -32.55
C ASP A 233 23.78 1.52 -32.46
N PHE A 234 23.14 2.11 -31.45
CA PHE A 234 23.19 3.54 -31.18
C PHE A 234 24.62 4.03 -30.88
N LEU A 235 25.37 3.29 -30.06
CA LEU A 235 26.76 3.60 -29.73
C LEU A 235 27.73 3.32 -30.89
N GLY A 236 27.44 2.33 -31.73
CA GLY A 236 28.22 1.99 -32.92
C GLY A 236 28.04 2.97 -34.08
N ASN A 237 27.01 3.83 -34.05
CA ASN A 237 26.70 4.80 -35.10
C ASN A 237 27.28 6.20 -34.77
N ALA A 238 28.35 6.59 -35.49
CA ALA A 238 29.12 7.80 -35.22
C ALA A 238 28.31 9.12 -35.28
N GLU A 239 27.27 9.21 -36.11
CA GLU A 239 26.42 10.42 -36.19
C GLU A 239 25.45 10.53 -35.00
N ARG A 240 24.95 9.40 -34.50
CA ARG A 240 24.04 9.35 -33.34
C ARG A 240 24.78 9.49 -32.01
N GLY A 241 26.01 8.98 -31.93
CA GLY A 241 26.91 9.21 -30.80
C GLY A 241 27.23 10.69 -30.56
N HIS A 242 27.37 11.47 -31.64
CA HIS A 242 27.65 12.90 -31.55
C HIS A 242 26.43 13.73 -31.11
N LEU A 243 25.21 13.30 -31.44
CA LEU A 243 23.96 13.90 -30.94
C LEU A 243 23.83 13.76 -29.41
N ALA A 244 24.31 12.63 -28.89
CA ALA A 244 24.31 12.38 -27.45
C ALA A 244 25.32 13.31 -26.72
N GLU A 245 26.49 13.59 -27.31
CA GLU A 245 27.49 14.52 -26.74
C GLU A 245 26.98 15.97 -26.65
N GLN A 246 25.99 16.34 -27.47
CA GLN A 246 25.41 17.68 -27.53
C GLN A 246 24.20 17.89 -26.61
N LEU A 247 23.72 16.85 -25.92
CA LEU A 247 22.66 16.96 -24.90
C LEU A 247 23.30 17.15 -23.51
N PRO A 248 23.28 18.37 -22.92
CA PRO A 248 24.02 18.68 -21.70
C PRO A 248 23.61 17.85 -20.47
N GLU A 249 22.40 17.28 -20.47
CA GLU A 249 21.89 16.44 -19.38
C GLU A 249 22.35 14.96 -19.47
N VAL A 250 22.93 14.56 -20.60
CA VAL A 250 23.26 13.17 -20.96
C VAL A 250 24.77 13.00 -20.94
N GLY A 251 25.40 13.17 -19.78
CA GLY A 251 26.87 13.07 -19.63
C GLY A 251 27.46 11.70 -19.97
N LEU A 252 27.70 11.39 -21.25
CA LEU A 252 28.04 10.07 -21.80
C LEU A 252 29.20 9.32 -21.15
N ARG A 253 30.16 10.01 -20.53
CA ARG A 253 31.27 9.33 -19.85
C ARG A 253 30.80 8.48 -18.66
N SER A 254 29.65 8.78 -18.05
CA SER A 254 29.01 7.90 -17.06
C SER A 254 27.97 6.93 -17.65
N PHE A 255 27.73 6.98 -18.98
CA PHE A 255 26.76 6.13 -19.70
C PHE A 255 27.38 4.86 -20.27
N VAL A 256 28.68 4.88 -20.58
CA VAL A 256 29.39 3.78 -21.25
C VAL A 256 29.94 2.75 -20.25
N ASP A 257 30.29 3.17 -19.04
CA ASP A 257 30.94 2.29 -18.06
C ASP A 257 29.94 1.40 -17.29
N THR A 258 28.63 1.67 -17.37
CA THR A 258 27.60 0.80 -16.79
C THR A 258 26.22 1.17 -17.37
N PRO A 259 25.62 0.36 -18.26
CA PRO A 259 24.21 0.53 -18.62
C PRO A 259 23.33 0.42 -17.35
N PRO A 260 22.04 0.81 -17.37
CA PRO A 260 21.07 0.53 -16.30
C PRO A 260 20.76 -0.95 -16.34
N VAL A 261 21.76 -1.71 -15.95
CA VAL A 261 21.64 -3.12 -15.85
C VAL A 261 21.03 -3.38 -14.49
N VAL A 262 19.89 -4.05 -14.48
CA VAL A 262 19.39 -4.66 -13.26
C VAL A 262 20.13 -6.00 -13.26
N GLY A 263 21.26 -6.07 -12.55
CA GLY A 263 22.21 -7.18 -12.65
C GLY A 263 23.05 -7.13 -13.94
N ASP A 264 22.99 -8.20 -14.76
CA ASP A 264 23.68 -8.33 -16.07
C ASP A 264 22.74 -8.14 -17.28
N THR A 265 21.44 -7.86 -17.08
CA THR A 265 20.44 -7.68 -18.15
C THR A 265 19.60 -6.40 -18.01
N PHE A 266 19.20 -5.78 -19.14
CA PHE A 266 18.49 -4.51 -19.22
C PHE A 266 16.98 -4.69 -18.97
N ILE A 267 16.37 -3.92 -18.06
CA ILE A 267 14.91 -3.71 -18.06
C ILE A 267 14.67 -2.43 -18.81
N VAL A 268 13.89 -2.43 -19.89
CA VAL A 268 12.96 -1.32 -20.19
C VAL A 268 12.27 -1.53 -21.52
N ASN A 269 11.07 -2.10 -21.51
CA ASN A 269 10.03 -1.41 -22.25
C ASN A 269 9.40 -0.30 -21.37
N GLN A 270 8.75 0.69 -22.01
CA GLN A 270 8.16 1.83 -21.29
C GLN A 270 7.13 1.43 -20.23
N GLY A 271 6.42 0.32 -20.42
CA GLY A 271 5.43 -0.18 -19.46
C GLY A 271 6.07 -0.68 -18.17
N GLU A 272 7.15 -1.47 -18.28
CA GLU A 272 7.92 -1.98 -17.14
C GLU A 272 8.50 -0.88 -16.29
N LEU A 273 9.11 0.12 -16.93
CA LEU A 273 9.72 1.23 -16.22
C LEU A 273 8.68 2.10 -15.52
N ALA A 274 7.55 2.37 -16.19
CA ALA A 274 6.46 3.13 -15.60
C ALA A 274 5.89 2.41 -14.35
N TRP A 275 5.72 1.09 -14.43
CA TRP A 275 5.25 0.29 -13.30
C TRP A 275 6.26 0.25 -12.15
N LEU A 276 7.56 0.03 -12.43
CA LEU A 276 8.62 0.03 -11.42
C LEU A 276 8.72 1.39 -10.70
N ARG A 277 8.52 2.50 -11.41
CA ARG A 277 8.45 3.84 -10.83
C ARG A 277 7.27 4.01 -9.90
N ALA A 278 6.09 3.58 -10.33
CA ALA A 278 4.89 3.61 -9.49
C ALA A 278 5.11 2.82 -8.19
N CYS A 279 5.81 1.68 -8.27
CA CYS A 279 6.19 0.86 -7.13
C CYS A 279 7.22 1.54 -6.22
N ALA A 280 8.32 2.08 -6.77
CA ALA A 280 9.33 2.82 -6.01
C ALA A 280 8.71 4.02 -5.26
N ASP A 281 7.82 4.73 -5.94
CA ASP A 281 7.08 5.85 -5.36
C ASP A 281 6.12 5.41 -4.25
N ALA A 282 5.46 4.26 -4.44
CA ALA A 282 4.62 3.64 -3.43
C ALA A 282 5.39 3.20 -2.19
N SER A 283 6.58 2.66 -2.39
CA SER A 283 7.38 2.05 -1.35
C SER A 283 8.31 3.02 -0.63
N ARG A 284 8.37 4.31 -1.02
CA ARG A 284 9.26 5.32 -0.40
C ARG A 284 9.21 5.35 1.13
N SER A 285 8.01 5.35 1.71
CA SER A 285 7.89 5.39 3.17
C SER A 285 8.15 4.04 3.85
N TRP A 286 8.23 2.97 3.07
CA TRP A 286 8.62 1.64 3.53
C TRP A 286 10.15 1.56 3.63
N ARG A 287 10.84 2.06 2.59
CA ARG A 287 12.29 2.28 2.55
C ARG A 287 12.78 3.24 3.62
N SER A 288 12.07 4.35 3.85
CA SER A 288 12.50 5.38 4.82
C SER A 288 12.10 5.08 6.27
N ALA A 289 11.39 3.97 6.52
CA ALA A 289 11.01 3.60 7.87
C ALA A 289 12.10 2.72 8.50
N PRO A 290 12.33 2.82 9.83
CA PRO A 290 13.26 1.91 10.48
C PRO A 290 12.80 0.46 10.30
N ALA A 291 13.78 -0.42 10.07
CA ALA A 291 13.58 -1.86 10.15
C ALA A 291 12.95 -2.20 11.51
N LEU A 292 12.01 -3.16 11.51
CA LEU A 292 11.51 -3.69 12.77
C LEU A 292 12.58 -4.60 13.36
N PRO A 293 12.77 -4.63 14.70
CA PRO A 293 13.68 -5.57 15.32
C PRO A 293 13.23 -7.00 15.01
N ASP A 294 14.18 -7.86 14.65
CA ASP A 294 13.94 -9.30 14.54
C ASP A 294 13.44 -9.81 15.90
N VAL A 295 12.26 -10.46 15.90
CA VAL A 295 11.62 -11.04 17.08
C VAL A 295 12.08 -12.48 17.27
#